data_AF-A0A1B4FM23-F1
#
_entry.id   AF-A0A1B4FM23-F1
#
_cell.length_a   1.000
_cell.length_b   1.000
_cell.length_c   1.000
_cell.angle_alpha   90.00
_cell.angle_beta   90.00
_cell.angle_gamma   90.00
#
_symmetry.space_group_name_H-M   'P 1'
#
loop_
_entity.id
_entity.type
_entity.pdbx_description
1 polymer ?
#
loop_
_entity_poly.entity_id
_entity_poly.type
_entity_poly.pdbx_seq_one_letter_code
_entity_poly.pdbx_strand_id
1 'polypeptide(L)'
;MIPCDVCQLLLAERHPASGVPLVAVGKPTRLRPLLRKPIEIGKYRCGACGANWIRETDASAPDQVHWLFLGNASSILEPAARKRSSSHGKRSSSHGKQAPADEPQAQPADAERVA
;
A
#
# COMPACT_ATOMS: atom_id res chain seq x y z
N MET A 1 -1.10 1.22 4.62
CA MET A 1 -2.29 1.20 5.50
C MET A 1 -2.03 0.15 6.57
N ILE A 2 -2.36 0.47 7.82
CA ILE A 2 -2.34 -0.50 8.92
C ILE A 2 -3.69 -1.24 8.89
N PRO A 3 -3.74 -2.58 8.84
CA PRO A 3 -5.00 -3.31 8.89
C PRO A 3 -5.69 -3.09 10.25
N CYS A 4 -7.01 -2.92 10.25
CA CYS A 4 -7.78 -2.87 11.51
C CYS A 4 -7.80 -4.25 12.18
N ASP A 5 -8.21 -4.30 13.45
CA ASP A 5 -8.22 -5.53 14.25
C ASP A 5 -9.02 -6.64 13.58
N VAL A 6 -10.17 -6.31 12.97
CA VAL A 6 -10.95 -7.26 12.16
C VAL A 6 -10.08 -7.84 11.03
N CYS A 7 -9.47 -6.99 10.21
CA CYS A 7 -8.63 -7.46 9.11
C CYS A 7 -7.38 -8.22 9.58
N GLN A 8 -6.83 -7.89 10.75
CA GLN A 8 -5.69 -8.59 11.34
C GLN A 8 -6.07 -10.02 11.75
N LEU A 9 -7.23 -10.20 12.39
CA LEU A 9 -7.72 -11.53 12.74
C LEU A 9 -7.89 -12.42 11.50
N LEU A 10 -8.44 -11.88 10.41
CA LEU A 10 -8.64 -12.64 9.17
C LEU A 10 -7.32 -13.04 8.52
N LEU A 11 -6.33 -12.14 8.55
CA LEU A 11 -4.99 -12.42 8.06
C LEU A 11 -4.32 -13.55 8.86
N ALA A 12 -4.55 -13.60 10.17
CA ALA A 12 -4.01 -14.62 11.05
C ALA A 12 -4.70 -15.99 10.86
N GLU A 13 -6.03 -16.01 10.80
CA GLU A 13 -6.82 -17.24 10.74
C GLU A 13 -6.91 -17.84 9.33
N ARG A 14 -6.58 -17.06 8.28
CA ARG A 14 -6.69 -17.42 6.85
C ARG A 14 -8.10 -17.87 6.42
N HIS A 15 -9.08 -17.84 7.31
CA HIS A 15 -10.48 -18.13 7.07
C HIS A 15 -11.32 -17.23 7.97
N PRO A 16 -12.22 -16.39 7.45
CA PRO A 16 -13.12 -15.63 8.30
C PRO A 16 -14.06 -16.60 9.01
N ALA A 17 -14.04 -16.59 10.34
CA ALA A 17 -15.16 -17.10 11.11
C ALA A 17 -16.46 -16.37 10.67
N SER A 18 -17.62 -17.02 10.86
CA SER A 18 -18.92 -16.47 10.46
C SER A 18 -19.29 -15.12 11.09
N GLY A 19 -18.53 -14.64 12.08
CA GLY A 19 -18.73 -13.35 12.76
C GLY A 19 -18.00 -12.15 12.15
N VAL A 20 -17.29 -12.32 11.02
CA VAL A 20 -16.53 -11.22 10.43
C VAL A 20 -17.44 -10.34 9.56
N PRO A 21 -17.44 -9.00 9.74
CA PRO A 21 -18.22 -8.07 8.93
C PRO A 21 -17.58 -7.84 7.54
N LEU A 22 -17.49 -8.88 6.71
CA LEU A 22 -17.16 -8.74 5.29
C LEU A 22 -18.43 -8.62 4.45
N VAL A 23 -18.57 -7.49 3.77
CA VAL A 23 -19.71 -7.21 2.88
C VAL A 23 -19.34 -7.56 1.45
N ALA A 24 -20.13 -8.39 0.80
CA ALA A 24 -19.93 -8.73 -0.61
C ALA A 24 -20.11 -7.50 -1.51
N VAL A 25 -19.22 -7.33 -2.48
CA VAL A 25 -19.21 -6.22 -3.43
C VAL A 25 -19.51 -6.78 -4.83
N GLY A 26 -20.76 -6.62 -5.25
CA GLY A 26 -21.21 -7.08 -6.56
C GLY A 26 -21.36 -8.59 -6.67
N LYS A 27 -21.44 -9.07 -7.91
CA LYS A 27 -21.62 -10.50 -8.21
C LYS A 27 -20.26 -11.21 -8.28
N PRO A 28 -20.13 -12.44 -7.75
CA PRO A 28 -18.93 -13.25 -7.95
C PRO A 28 -18.64 -13.46 -9.44
N THR A 29 -17.36 -13.43 -9.80
CA THR A 29 -16.89 -13.65 -11.17
C THR A 29 -16.41 -15.08 -11.31
N ARG A 30 -16.91 -15.81 -12.31
CA ARG A 30 -16.44 -17.16 -12.62
C ARG A 30 -15.40 -17.11 -13.72
N LEU A 31 -14.15 -17.37 -13.35
CA LEU A 31 -13.06 -17.55 -14.28
C LEU A 31 -13.05 -18.99 -14.75
N ARG A 32 -12.89 -19.22 -16.06
CA ARG A 32 -12.74 -20.55 -16.66
C ARG A 32 -11.35 -20.65 -17.27
N PRO A 33 -10.30 -20.93 -16.48
CA PRO A 33 -8.99 -21.18 -17.04
C PRO A 33 -9.08 -22.34 -18.04
N LEU A 34 -8.34 -22.24 -19.14
CA LEU A 34 -8.33 -23.29 -20.16
C LEU A 34 -7.96 -24.63 -19.52
N LEU A 35 -8.72 -25.68 -19.87
CA LEU A 35 -8.51 -27.05 -19.41
C LEU A 35 -8.63 -27.27 -17.88
N ARG A 36 -9.18 -26.31 -17.10
CA ARG A 36 -9.43 -26.47 -15.66
C ARG A 36 -10.89 -26.24 -15.31
N LYS A 37 -11.30 -26.73 -14.13
CA LYS A 37 -12.62 -26.38 -13.59
C LYS A 37 -12.67 -24.87 -13.26
N PRO A 38 -13.87 -24.29 -13.23
CA PRO A 38 -14.01 -22.86 -12.95
C PRO A 38 -13.51 -22.48 -11.56
N ILE A 39 -12.89 -21.31 -11.48
CA ILE A 39 -12.55 -20.63 -10.23
C ILE A 39 -13.57 -19.51 -10.03
N GLU A 40 -14.16 -19.42 -8.85
CA GLU A 40 -15.09 -18.34 -8.50
C GLU A 40 -14.39 -17.31 -7.61
N ILE A 41 -14.43 -16.06 -8.02
CA ILE A 41 -13.79 -14.92 -7.38
C ILE A 41 -14.88 -13.99 -6.83
N GLY A 42 -14.99 -13.94 -5.51
CA GLY A 42 -15.85 -12.99 -4.79
C GLY A 42 -15.06 -11.80 -4.29
N LYS A 43 -15.60 -10.59 -4.46
CA LYS A 43 -15.02 -9.35 -3.91
C LYS A 43 -15.76 -8.95 -2.65
N TYR A 44 -15.02 -8.53 -1.63
CA TYR A 44 -15.58 -8.15 -0.34
C TYR A 44 -14.94 -6.86 0.18
N ARG A 45 -15.65 -6.16 1.07
CA ARG A 45 -15.14 -5.02 1.82
C ARG A 45 -15.34 -5.24 3.31
N CYS A 46 -14.34 -4.87 4.10
CA CYS A 46 -14.45 -4.82 5.54
C CYS A 46 -15.42 -3.71 5.94
N GLY A 47 -16.47 -4.04 6.69
CA GLY A 47 -17.44 -3.07 7.20
C GLY A 47 -16.83 -2.09 8.22
N ALA A 48 -15.74 -2.48 8.89
CA ALA A 48 -15.09 -1.64 9.91
C ALA A 48 -14.14 -0.59 9.31
N CYS A 49 -13.24 -0.99 8.40
CA CYS A 49 -12.22 -0.07 7.85
C CYS A 49 -12.30 0.16 6.34
N GLY A 50 -13.26 -0.45 5.65
CA GLY A 50 -13.44 -0.31 4.20
C GLY A 50 -12.40 -1.03 3.33
N ALA A 51 -11.44 -1.74 3.93
CA ALA A 51 -10.42 -2.47 3.18
C ALA A 51 -11.04 -3.54 2.26
N ASN A 52 -10.48 -3.70 1.08
CA ASN A 52 -10.93 -4.66 0.08
C ASN A 52 -10.28 -6.03 0.31
N TRP A 53 -11.06 -7.07 0.01
CA TRP A 53 -10.73 -8.47 0.15
C TRP A 53 -11.19 -9.24 -1.09
N ILE A 54 -10.48 -10.31 -1.42
CA ILE A 54 -10.92 -11.29 -2.41
C ILE A 54 -11.07 -12.65 -1.73
N ARG A 55 -12.16 -13.35 -2.06
CA ARG A 55 -12.36 -14.76 -1.79
C ARG A 55 -12.23 -15.53 -3.10
N GLU A 56 -11.37 -16.52 -3.11
CA GLU A 56 -11.19 -17.43 -4.23
C GLU A 56 -11.64 -18.83 -3.81
N THR A 57 -12.45 -19.46 -4.66
CA THR A 57 -12.90 -20.85 -4.48
C THR A 57 -12.71 -21.61 -5.78
N ASP A 58 -12.02 -22.75 -5.73
CA ASP A 58 -11.79 -23.64 -6.89
C ASP A 58 -12.82 -24.78 -6.88
N ALA A 59 -13.56 -24.94 -7.98
CA ALA A 59 -14.50 -26.06 -8.13
C ALA A 59 -13.82 -27.45 -8.19
N SER A 60 -12.49 -27.50 -8.35
CA SER A 60 -11.68 -28.71 -8.24
C SER A 60 -11.36 -29.09 -6.81
N ALA A 61 -11.34 -28.12 -5.90
CA ALA A 61 -11.02 -28.30 -4.49
C ALA A 61 -11.97 -27.42 -3.65
N PRO A 62 -13.24 -27.82 -3.48
CA PRO A 62 -14.27 -26.99 -2.87
C PRO A 62 -13.96 -26.61 -1.40
N ASP A 63 -13.13 -27.42 -0.72
CA ASP A 63 -12.68 -27.17 0.64
C ASP A 63 -11.50 -26.18 0.71
N GLN A 64 -10.89 -25.83 -0.43
CA GLN A 64 -9.82 -24.84 -0.51
C GLN A 64 -10.40 -23.47 -0.85
N VAL A 65 -10.65 -22.69 0.20
CA VAL A 65 -11.05 -21.29 0.10
C VAL A 65 -9.84 -20.42 0.43
N HIS A 66 -9.46 -19.54 -0.49
CA HIS A 66 -8.36 -18.60 -0.29
C HIS A 66 -8.88 -17.19 -0.10
N TRP A 67 -8.36 -16.51 0.92
CA TRP A 67 -8.66 -15.11 1.20
C TRP A 67 -7.42 -14.24 0.97
N LEU A 68 -7.61 -13.17 0.21
CA LEU A 68 -6.55 -12.24 -0.18
C LEU A 68 -6.91 -10.84 0.33
N PHE A 69 -6.02 -10.25 1.12
CA PHE A 69 -6.16 -8.87 1.59
C PHE A 69 -5.58 -7.90 0.57
N LEU A 70 -6.37 -6.91 0.14
CA LEU A 70 -5.97 -5.90 -0.83
C LEU A 70 -5.78 -4.51 -0.21
N GLY A 71 -6.18 -4.31 1.05
CA GLY A 71 -6.17 -2.98 1.68
C GLY A 71 -7.00 -1.98 0.86
N ASN A 72 -6.36 -0.94 0.36
CA ASN A 72 -7.04 0.09 -0.45
C ASN A 72 -7.15 -0.25 -1.94
N ALA A 73 -6.49 -1.32 -2.41
CA ALA A 73 -6.52 -1.70 -3.82
C ALA A 73 -7.87 -2.35 -4.19
N SER A 74 -8.40 -2.02 -5.37
CA SER A 74 -9.62 -2.64 -5.93
C SER A 74 -9.33 -3.91 -6.74
N SER A 75 -8.06 -4.13 -7.11
CA SER A 75 -7.59 -5.21 -7.96
C SER A 75 -6.19 -5.66 -7.55
N ILE A 76 -5.88 -6.94 -7.76
CA ILE A 76 -4.53 -7.49 -7.58
C ILE A 76 -3.56 -6.90 -8.60
N LEU A 77 -4.06 -6.57 -9.80
CA LEU A 77 -3.27 -6.01 -10.90
C LEU A 77 -2.94 -4.52 -10.70
N GLU A 78 -3.63 -3.86 -9.78
CA GLU A 78 -3.46 -2.43 -9.49
C GLU A 78 -3.22 -2.25 -7.99
N PRO A 79 -2.05 -2.67 -7.46
CA PRO A 79 -1.75 -2.47 -6.06
C PRO A 79 -1.72 -0.99 -5.74
N ALA A 80 -2.42 -0.58 -4.68
CA ALA A 80 -2.38 0.80 -4.22
C ALA A 80 -0.93 1.18 -3.94
N ALA A 81 -0.35 2.05 -4.76
CA ALA A 81 0.98 2.58 -4.56
C ALA A 81 1.07 3.07 -3.12
N ARG A 82 1.99 2.51 -2.34
CA ARG A 82 2.20 2.94 -0.96
C ARG A 82 2.53 4.42 -1.02
N LYS A 83 1.58 5.30 -0.71
CA LYS A 83 1.90 6.67 -0.32
C LYS A 83 2.78 6.51 0.91
N ARG A 84 4.10 6.56 0.73
CA ARG A 84 5.04 6.76 1.83
C ARG A 84 4.58 8.08 2.43
N SER A 85 3.94 8.04 3.58
CA SER A 85 3.80 9.23 4.39
C SER A 85 5.21 9.71 4.63
N SER A 86 5.64 10.74 3.91
CA SER A 86 6.76 11.56 4.32
C SER A 86 6.32 12.19 5.63
N SER A 87 6.58 11.50 6.72
CA SER A 87 6.62 12.09 8.05
C SER A 87 7.76 13.11 8.00
N HIS A 88 7.46 14.30 7.47
CA HIS A 88 8.24 15.49 7.68
C HIS A 88 8.45 15.59 9.18
N GLY A 89 9.70 15.39 9.60
CA GLY A 89 10.08 15.51 10.99
C GLY A 89 9.66 16.88 11.49
N LYS A 90 8.68 16.91 12.39
CA LYS A 90 8.54 18.02 13.34
C LYS A 90 9.78 17.97 14.24
N ARG A 91 10.87 18.61 13.80
CA ARG A 91 11.89 19.10 14.74
C ARG A 91 11.43 20.46 15.22
N SER A 92 10.76 20.45 16.35
CA SER A 92 10.80 21.58 17.27
C SER A 92 12.25 21.71 17.74
N SER A 93 12.96 22.74 17.30
CA SER A 93 14.09 23.29 18.07
C SER A 93 14.20 24.76 17.76
N SER A 94 13.66 25.54 18.69
CA SER A 94 13.99 26.92 18.94
C SER A 94 15.49 27.10 19.22
N HIS A 95 15.99 28.30 18.90
CA HIS A 95 17.26 28.91 19.29
C HIS A 95 18.54 28.51 18.52
N GLY A 96 19.17 29.54 17.92
CA GLY A 96 20.56 29.51 17.46
C GLY A 96 20.80 30.41 16.25
N LYS A 97 21.12 31.68 16.50
CA LYS A 97 21.54 32.70 15.52
C LYS A 97 22.96 32.41 14.95
N GLN A 98 23.27 33.09 13.83
CA GLN A 98 24.58 33.37 13.17
C GLN A 98 25.03 32.35 12.12
N ALA A 99 25.61 32.72 10.96
CA ALA A 99 25.82 33.98 10.23
C ALA A 99 26.12 33.60 8.75
N PRO A 100 25.93 34.49 7.75
CA PRO A 100 26.05 34.15 6.34
C PRO A 100 27.51 33.97 5.87
N ALA A 101 27.63 33.11 4.85
CA ALA A 101 28.86 32.69 4.20
C ALA A 101 29.61 33.85 3.52
N ASP A 102 30.92 33.87 3.76
CA ASP A 102 31.90 34.71 3.08
C ASP A 102 32.07 34.21 1.63
N GLU A 103 31.75 35.08 0.69
CA GLU A 103 31.85 34.92 -0.76
C GLU A 103 33.27 35.33 -1.19
N PRO A 104 34.10 34.47 -1.79
CA PRO A 104 35.35 34.92 -2.37
C PRO A 104 35.09 35.55 -3.75
N GLN A 105 35.05 36.87 -3.80
CA GLN A 105 35.08 37.62 -5.06
C GLN A 105 36.41 37.39 -5.79
N ALA A 106 36.32 36.84 -6.99
CA ALA A 106 37.39 36.88 -7.98
C ALA A 106 37.58 38.32 -8.49
N GLN A 107 38.83 38.78 -8.59
CA GLN A 107 39.21 39.98 -9.33
C GLN A 107 40.33 39.67 -10.35
N PRO A 108 40.43 40.45 -11.44
CA PRO A 108 41.10 40.07 -12.68
C PRO A 108 42.50 40.69 -12.86
N ALA A 109 43.10 40.34 -13.99
CA ALA A 109 44.44 40.62 -14.53
C ALA A 109 45.01 42.04 -14.42
N ASP A 110 46.33 42.11 -14.21
CA ASP A 110 47.30 43.08 -14.76
C ASP A 110 48.68 42.38 -14.75
N ALA A 111 49.32 42.06 -15.88
CA ALA A 111 50.12 42.92 -16.77
C ALA A 111 51.46 43.41 -16.18
N GLU A 112 52.54 43.00 -16.84
CA GLU A 112 53.86 43.65 -17.00
C GLU A 112 54.95 43.64 -15.90
N ARG A 113 56.00 42.84 -16.20
CA ARG A 113 57.37 43.24 -16.61
C ARG A 113 58.49 43.49 -15.56
N VAL A 114 59.69 43.05 -15.99
CA VAL A 114 61.08 43.39 -15.57
C VAL A 114 61.59 42.58 -14.36
N ALA A 115 62.74 41.90 -14.37
CA ALA A 115 64.00 42.06 -15.12
C ALA A 115 64.58 40.72 -15.57
#